data_AF-A0A9P5Q1S5-F1
#
_entry.id   AF-A0A9P5Q1S5-F1
#
_cell.length_a   1.000
_cell.length_b   1.000
_cell.length_c   1.000
_cell.angle_alpha   90.00
_cell.angle_beta   90.00
_cell.angle_gamma   90.00
#
_symmetry.space_group_name_H-M   'P 1'
#
loop_
_entity.id
_entity.type
_entity.pdbx_description
1 polymer ?
#
loop_
_entity_poly.entity_id
_entity_poly.type
_entity_poly.pdbx_seq_one_letter_code
_entity_poly.pdbx_strand_id
1 'polypeptide(L)'
;MPTCNICIDELSGPVALPCGHVFCGTCLIRTINSIKPTTSMQPCPTCRSLYSIAYIDPSAIPDSIRPHVTPGIRKLFLEESGPSSPTPSPTPAAVSECERLSAENKNLRVNCAVWKRRAEFHAAATLGLLNLARMGRDYNKQLKAEKDELQRECNMLKRKLGAEEFVIFFGIVQAEADLRVFF
;
A
#
# COMPACT_ATOMS: atom_id res chain seq x y z
N MET A 1 12.86 -23.59 40.26
CA MET A 1 13.17 -22.16 40.21
C MET A 1 13.66 -21.82 38.80
N PRO A 2 13.33 -20.66 38.23
CA PRO A 2 13.65 -20.37 36.83
C PRO A 2 15.14 -20.03 36.68
N THR A 3 15.80 -20.68 35.71
CA THR A 3 17.24 -20.61 35.50
C THR A 3 17.60 -19.73 34.30
N CYS A 4 18.72 -19.02 34.38
CA CYS A 4 19.28 -18.26 33.27
C CYS A 4 20.11 -19.18 32.37
N ASN A 5 19.82 -19.22 31.08
CA ASN A 5 20.60 -20.04 30.13
C ASN A 5 21.98 -19.47 29.75
N ILE A 6 22.35 -18.27 30.25
CA ILE A 6 23.68 -17.68 30.03
C ILE A 6 24.64 -18.08 31.16
N CYS A 7 24.24 -17.87 32.42
CA CYS A 7 25.08 -18.24 33.57
C CYS A 7 24.76 -19.63 34.15
N ILE A 8 23.68 -20.27 33.70
CA ILE A 8 23.22 -21.60 34.14
C ILE A 8 22.89 -21.61 35.65
N ASP A 9 22.59 -20.43 36.20
CA ASP A 9 22.27 -20.22 37.61
C ASP A 9 20.85 -19.65 37.76
N GLU A 10 20.39 -19.48 39.00
CA GLU A 10 19.13 -18.85 39.31
C GLU A 10 19.05 -17.41 38.77
N LEU A 11 17.85 -17.02 38.31
CA LEU A 11 17.61 -15.70 37.74
C LEU A 11 17.72 -14.58 38.78
N SER A 12 18.83 -13.85 38.76
CA SER A 12 19.00 -12.59 39.50
C SER A 12 18.62 -11.38 38.64
N GLY A 13 17.57 -10.66 39.04
CA GLY A 13 17.06 -9.49 38.31
C GLY A 13 16.63 -9.84 36.87
N PRO A 14 15.61 -10.71 36.72
CA PRO A 14 15.22 -11.26 35.42
C PRO A 14 14.74 -10.16 34.46
N VAL A 15 15.14 -10.29 33.20
CA VAL A 15 14.66 -9.45 32.09
C VAL A 15 14.12 -10.32 30.97
N ALA A 16 13.02 -9.89 30.36
CA ALA A 16 12.38 -10.56 29.23
C ALA A 16 12.63 -9.81 27.91
N LEU A 17 12.96 -10.58 26.88
CA LEU A 17 13.01 -10.11 25.49
C LEU A 17 11.62 -10.20 24.83
N PRO A 18 11.41 -9.56 23.66
CA PRO A 18 10.13 -9.61 22.94
C PRO A 18 9.78 -11.01 22.43
N CYS A 19 10.80 -11.86 22.25
CA CYS A 19 10.64 -13.27 21.91
C CYS A 19 10.24 -14.16 23.11
N GLY A 20 10.07 -13.59 24.30
CA GLY A 20 9.62 -14.30 25.51
C GLY A 20 10.72 -14.97 26.34
N HIS A 21 11.98 -15.00 25.85
CA HIS A 21 13.09 -15.56 26.61
C HIS A 21 13.53 -14.65 27.76
N VAL A 22 13.95 -15.25 28.87
CA VAL A 22 14.28 -14.57 30.13
C VAL A 22 15.73 -14.86 30.53
N PHE A 23 16.43 -13.82 30.99
CA PHE A 23 17.83 -13.89 31.39
C PHE A 23 18.08 -13.01 32.62
N CYS A 24 19.20 -13.20 33.32
CA CYS A 24 19.66 -12.20 34.28
C CYS A 24 19.97 -10.89 33.55
N GLY A 25 19.55 -9.74 34.09
CA GLY A 25 19.82 -8.44 33.47
C GLY A 25 21.31 -8.20 33.21
N THR A 26 22.16 -8.58 34.15
CA THR A 26 23.62 -8.48 34.03
C THR A 26 24.18 -9.39 32.94
N CYS A 27 23.65 -10.61 32.81
CA CYS A 27 24.07 -11.56 31.77
C CYS A 27 23.73 -11.03 30.38
N LEU A 28 22.50 -10.53 30.20
CA LEU A 28 22.08 -9.96 28.92
C LEU A 28 22.92 -8.74 28.52
N ILE A 29 23.19 -7.82 29.46
CA ILE A 29 24.04 -6.65 29.22
C ILE A 29 25.45 -7.06 28.77
N ARG A 30 26.05 -8.08 29.41
CA ARG A 30 27.37 -8.60 29.01
C ARG A 30 27.36 -9.15 27.58
N THR A 31 26.29 -9.86 27.20
CA THR A 31 26.14 -10.37 25.82
C THR A 31 25.96 -9.25 24.80
N ILE A 32 25.22 -8.20 25.13
CA ILE A 32 25.08 -7.03 24.25
C ILE A 32 26.43 -6.33 24.08
N ASN A 33 27.18 -6.14 25.16
CA ASN A 33 28.48 -5.47 25.14
C ASN A 33 29.60 -6.27 24.45
N SER A 34 29.44 -7.59 24.29
CA SER A 34 30.42 -8.43 23.58
C SER A 34 30.28 -8.35 22.06
N ILE A 35 29.15 -7.86 21.54
CA ILE A 35 28.89 -7.74 20.10
C ILE A 35 29.40 -6.36 19.62
N LYS A 36 30.41 -6.39 18.73
CA LYS A 36 31.00 -5.19 18.11
C LYS A 36 30.96 -5.32 16.58
N PRO A 37 30.56 -4.27 15.83
CA PRO A 37 30.07 -2.97 16.32
C PRO A 37 28.71 -3.08 17.03
N THR A 38 28.45 -2.16 17.97
CA THR A 38 27.19 -2.12 18.71
C THR A 38 26.06 -1.67 17.78
N THR A 39 25.23 -2.62 17.35
CA THR A 39 24.05 -2.37 16.52
C THR A 39 22.80 -2.17 17.39
N SER A 40 21.83 -1.39 16.92
CA SER A 40 20.55 -1.17 17.62
C SER A 40 19.70 -2.44 17.74
N MET A 41 19.90 -3.41 16.85
CA MET A 41 19.28 -4.73 16.86
C MET A 41 20.28 -5.78 17.33
N GLN A 42 19.86 -6.59 18.29
CA GLN A 42 20.68 -7.66 18.87
C GLN A 42 19.94 -9.01 18.75
N PRO A 43 20.64 -10.13 18.51
CA PRO A 43 20.03 -11.45 18.48
C PRO A 43 19.80 -11.98 19.89
N CYS A 44 18.65 -12.61 20.13
CA CYS A 44 18.40 -13.37 21.36
C CYS A 44 19.44 -14.52 21.50
N PRO A 45 20.08 -14.69 22.67
CA PRO A 45 21.04 -15.77 22.90
C PRO A 45 20.47 -17.18 22.71
N THR A 46 19.14 -17.34 22.83
CA THR A 46 18.47 -18.64 22.74
C THR A 46 17.92 -18.92 21.35
N CYS A 47 17.01 -18.07 20.87
CA CYS A 47 16.28 -18.30 19.62
C CYS A 47 16.76 -17.45 18.44
N ARG A 48 17.75 -16.58 18.66
CA ARG A 48 18.31 -15.65 17.64
C ARG A 48 17.32 -14.65 17.06
N SER A 49 16.08 -14.58 17.54
CA SER A 49 15.14 -13.52 17.17
C SER A 49 15.72 -12.15 17.50
N LEU A 50 15.60 -11.22 16.56
CA LEU A 50 16.14 -9.86 16.72
C LEU A 50 15.26 -9.04 17.68
N TYR A 51 15.90 -8.25 18.53
CA TYR A 51 15.24 -7.29 19.41
C TYR A 51 15.98 -5.96 19.43
N SER A 52 15.25 -4.89 19.72
CA SER A 52 15.79 -3.54 19.82
C SER A 52 16.37 -3.27 21.21
N ILE A 53 17.56 -2.71 21.26
CA ILE A 53 18.17 -2.13 22.47
C ILE A 53 18.07 -0.59 22.50
N ALA A 54 17.42 0.02 21.50
CA ALA A 54 17.29 1.47 21.42
C ALA A 54 16.42 2.00 22.57
N TYR A 55 16.92 3.06 23.22
CA TYR A 55 16.14 3.83 24.18
C TYR A 55 15.16 4.74 23.42
N ILE A 56 13.88 4.67 23.78
CA ILE A 56 12.85 5.56 23.25
C ILE A 56 12.55 6.57 24.35
N ASP A 57 12.76 7.85 24.05
CA ASP A 57 12.44 8.94 24.97
C ASP A 57 10.92 9.03 25.18
N PRO A 58 10.40 8.86 26.41
CA PRO A 58 8.96 8.95 26.68
C PRO A 58 8.33 10.28 26.30
N SER A 59 9.08 11.40 26.27
CA SER A 59 8.57 12.69 25.81
C SER A 59 8.36 12.78 24.31
N ALA A 60 9.06 11.96 23.51
CA ALA A 60 8.83 11.88 22.07
C ALA A 60 7.54 11.11 21.70
N ILE A 61 6.89 10.50 22.70
CA ILE A 61 5.70 9.66 22.53
C ILE A 61 4.45 10.42 23.03
N PRO A 62 3.40 10.58 22.18
CA PRO A 62 2.12 11.13 22.61
C PRO A 62 1.51 10.40 23.82
N ASP A 63 0.88 11.15 24.73
CA ASP A 63 0.34 10.62 26.00
C ASP A 63 -0.65 9.46 25.80
N SER A 64 -1.44 9.51 24.73
CA SER A 64 -2.44 8.47 24.40
C SER A 64 -1.83 7.12 24.03
N ILE A 65 -0.59 7.07 23.56
CA ILE A 65 0.06 5.83 23.13
C ILE A 65 1.19 5.39 24.08
N ARG A 66 1.68 6.28 24.96
CA ARG A 66 2.70 5.97 25.96
C ARG A 66 2.43 4.69 26.78
N PRO A 67 1.21 4.39 27.27
CA PRO A 67 0.95 3.14 28.01
C PRO A 67 1.03 1.87 27.14
N HIS A 68 1.04 2.01 25.82
CA HIS A 68 1.09 0.89 24.87
C HIS A 68 2.50 0.66 24.29
N VAL A 69 3.46 1.57 24.56
CA VAL A 69 4.85 1.39 24.13
C VAL A 69 5.57 0.48 25.12
N THR A 70 5.99 -0.68 24.63
CA THR A 70 6.71 -1.67 25.41
C THR A 70 8.21 -1.63 25.07
N PRO A 71 9.12 -1.47 26.05
CA PRO A 71 10.56 -1.48 25.77
C PRO A 71 11.03 -2.86 25.30
N GLY A 72 12.07 -2.89 24.46
CA GLY A 72 12.63 -4.13 23.92
C GLY A 72 13.28 -5.05 24.97
N ILE A 73 13.69 -4.48 26.11
CA ILE A 73 14.15 -5.24 27.28
C ILE A 73 13.26 -4.83 28.46
N ARG A 74 12.49 -5.79 29.00
CA ARG A 74 11.58 -5.55 30.13
C ARG A 74 12.11 -6.20 31.39
N LYS A 75 12.15 -5.46 32.51
CA LYS A 75 12.38 -6.07 33.83
C LYS A 75 11.15 -6.90 34.22
N LEU A 76 11.39 -8.12 34.68
CA LEU A 76 10.38 -8.97 35.28
C LEU A 76 10.52 -8.89 36.80
N PHE A 77 9.39 -8.88 37.48
CA PHE A 77 9.30 -9.13 38.91
C PHE A 77 8.69 -10.53 39.04
N LEU A 78 9.54 -11.53 39.27
CA LEU A 78 9.06 -12.86 39.60
C LEU A 78 8.65 -12.81 41.07
N GLU A 79 7.37 -12.99 41.36
CA GLU A 79 6.95 -13.18 42.74
C GLU A 79 7.52 -14.52 43.22
N GLU A 80 8.46 -14.46 44.15
CA GLU A 80 8.80 -15.62 44.97
C GLU A 80 7.52 -16.07 45.65
N SER A 81 7.24 -17.37 45.60
CA SER A 81 6.11 -17.99 46.29
C SER A 81 6.31 -17.91 47.80
N GLY A 82 6.10 -16.73 48.38
CA GLY A 82 5.71 -16.54 49.78
C GLY A 82 4.21 -16.79 49.93
N PRO A 83 3.75 -17.22 51.12
CA PRO A 83 2.37 -17.65 51.29
C PRO A 83 1.40 -16.46 51.10
N SER A 84 0.51 -16.62 50.11
CA SER A 84 -0.76 -15.89 49.92
C SER A 84 -0.71 -14.36 49.89
N SER A 85 -0.47 -13.80 48.71
CA SER A 85 -1.26 -12.66 48.23
C SER A 85 -2.30 -13.21 47.25
N PRO A 86 -3.59 -12.87 47.37
CA PRO A 86 -4.57 -13.27 46.36
C PRO A 86 -4.22 -12.50 45.08
N THR A 87 -3.80 -13.24 44.05
CA THR A 87 -3.90 -12.76 42.67
C THR A 87 -5.31 -12.19 42.49
N PRO A 88 -5.51 -10.91 42.16
CA PRO A 88 -6.85 -10.42 41.94
C PRO A 88 -7.38 -11.17 40.72
N SER A 89 -8.31 -12.09 40.97
CA SER A 89 -9.16 -12.63 39.92
C SER A 89 -9.76 -11.44 39.15
N PRO A 90 -9.83 -11.52 37.81
CA PRO A 90 -10.36 -10.43 37.02
C PRO A 90 -11.75 -10.08 37.56
N THR A 91 -11.93 -8.82 37.96
CA THR A 91 -13.20 -8.38 38.54
C THR A 91 -14.31 -8.63 37.50
N PRO A 92 -15.53 -9.02 37.90
CA PRO A 92 -16.63 -9.26 36.97
C PRO A 92 -16.88 -8.10 36.00
N ALA A 93 -16.61 -6.87 36.45
CA ALA A 93 -16.64 -5.65 35.65
C ALA A 93 -15.60 -5.65 34.51
N ALA A 94 -14.35 -6.04 34.79
CA ALA A 94 -13.28 -6.11 33.79
C ALA A 94 -13.54 -7.21 32.74
N VAL A 95 -14.12 -8.35 33.15
CA VAL A 95 -14.52 -9.41 32.21
C VAL A 95 -15.64 -8.93 31.29
N SER A 96 -16.69 -8.32 31.85
CA SER A 96 -17.82 -7.77 31.10
C SER A 96 -17.40 -6.66 30.13
N GLU A 97 -16.48 -5.78 30.54
CA GLU A 97 -15.94 -4.75 29.67
C GLU A 97 -15.08 -5.32 28.52
N CYS A 98 -14.27 -6.35 28.80
CA CYS A 98 -13.49 -7.04 27.77
C CYS A 98 -14.39 -7.71 26.73
N GLU A 99 -15.48 -8.34 27.16
CA GLU A 99 -16.48 -8.93 26.26
C GLU A 99 -17.16 -7.87 25.40
N ARG A 100 -17.56 -6.73 26.00
CA ARG A 100 -18.15 -5.60 25.28
C ARG A 100 -17.20 -5.05 24.21
N LEU A 101 -15.96 -4.77 24.58
CA LEU A 101 -14.94 -4.24 23.67
C LEU A 101 -14.59 -5.24 22.56
N SER A 102 -14.58 -6.54 22.85
CA SER A 102 -14.38 -7.59 21.85
C SER A 102 -15.53 -7.64 20.84
N ALA A 103 -16.78 -7.54 21.31
CA ALA A 103 -17.96 -7.47 20.46
C ALA A 103 -17.95 -6.20 19.57
N GLU A 104 -17.59 -5.05 20.15
CA GLU A 104 -17.46 -3.79 19.43
C GLU A 104 -16.36 -3.85 18.36
N ASN A 105 -15.17 -4.37 18.70
CA ASN A 105 -14.09 -4.59 17.73
C ASN A 105 -14.50 -5.51 16.59
N LYS A 106 -15.26 -6.58 16.88
CA LYS A 106 -15.79 -7.48 15.86
C LYS A 106 -16.75 -6.75 14.92
N ASN A 107 -17.64 -5.92 15.47
CA ASN A 107 -18.56 -5.11 14.69
C ASN A 107 -17.82 -4.09 13.80
N LEU A 108 -16.86 -3.36 14.37
CA LEU A 108 -16.03 -2.39 13.64
C LEU A 108 -15.27 -3.05 12.48
N ARG A 109 -14.68 -4.23 12.70
CA ARG A 109 -14.00 -4.97 11.63
C ARG A 109 -14.94 -5.35 10.48
N VAL A 110 -16.16 -5.80 10.79
CA VAL A 110 -17.19 -6.10 9.78
C VAL A 110 -17.55 -4.83 9.01
N ASN A 111 -17.81 -3.72 9.69
CA ASN A 111 -18.15 -2.45 9.05
C ASN A 111 -17.02 -1.96 8.14
N CYS A 112 -15.77 -1.99 8.61
CA CYS A 112 -14.60 -1.65 7.81
C CYS A 112 -14.51 -2.50 6.53
N ALA A 113 -14.77 -3.80 6.62
CA ALA A 113 -14.78 -4.68 5.46
C ALA A 113 -15.89 -4.31 4.45
N VAL A 114 -17.09 -3.98 4.93
CA VAL A 114 -18.22 -3.55 4.10
C VAL A 114 -17.89 -2.24 3.38
N TRP A 115 -17.41 -1.24 4.11
CA TRP A 115 -17.06 0.07 3.54
C TRP A 115 -15.92 -0.04 2.53
N LYS A 116 -14.91 -0.85 2.81
CA LYS A 116 -13.82 -1.12 1.88
C LYS A 116 -14.34 -1.72 0.57
N ARG A 117 -15.15 -2.77 0.62
CA ARG A 117 -15.75 -3.38 -0.59
C ARG A 117 -16.60 -2.38 -1.39
N ARG A 118 -17.36 -1.54 -0.69
CA ARG A 118 -18.17 -0.50 -1.34
C ARG A 118 -17.31 0.52 -2.07
N ALA A 119 -16.23 0.97 -1.44
CA ALA A 119 -15.28 1.90 -2.05
C ALA A 119 -14.59 1.27 -3.28
N GLU A 120 -14.16 0.01 -3.18
CA GLU A 120 -13.57 -0.75 -4.29
C GLU A 120 -14.53 -0.86 -5.48
N PHE A 121 -15.80 -1.20 -5.23
CA PHE A 121 -16.81 -1.29 -6.27
C PHE A 121 -17.05 0.05 -6.97
N HIS A 122 -17.21 1.13 -6.21
CA HIS A 122 -17.38 2.47 -6.78
C HIS A 122 -16.16 2.89 -7.60
N ALA A 123 -14.94 2.65 -7.10
CA ALA A 123 -13.71 2.96 -7.83
C ALA A 123 -13.64 2.20 -9.16
N ALA A 124 -13.96 0.90 -9.17
CA ALA A 124 -13.99 0.09 -10.38
C ALA A 124 -15.01 0.62 -11.40
N ALA A 125 -16.22 0.97 -10.96
CA ALA A 125 -17.26 1.54 -11.82
C ALA A 125 -16.83 2.89 -12.41
N THR A 126 -16.27 3.79 -11.60
CA THR A 126 -15.75 5.09 -12.06
C THR A 126 -14.63 4.92 -13.09
N LEU A 127 -13.68 4.02 -12.85
CA LEU A 127 -12.61 3.71 -13.79
C LEU A 127 -13.16 3.15 -15.11
N GLY A 128 -14.19 2.29 -15.05
CA GLY A 128 -14.90 1.78 -16.22
C GLY A 128 -15.49 2.90 -17.07
N LEU A 129 -16.21 3.84 -16.45
CA LEU A 129 -16.80 4.99 -17.16
C LEU A 129 -15.74 5.91 -17.77
N LEU A 130 -14.65 6.18 -17.06
CA LEU A 130 -13.54 6.99 -17.57
C LEU A 130 -12.86 6.34 -18.78
N ASN A 131 -12.69 5.02 -18.76
CA ASN A 131 -12.15 4.26 -19.89
C ASN A 131 -13.09 4.31 -21.10
N LEU A 132 -14.40 4.11 -20.91
CA LEU A 132 -15.39 4.23 -21.99
C LEU A 132 -15.37 5.63 -22.61
N ALA A 133 -15.32 6.68 -21.79
CA ALA A 133 -15.22 8.06 -22.27
C ALA A 133 -13.93 8.32 -23.05
N ARG A 134 -12.79 7.74 -22.62
CA ARG A 134 -11.52 7.81 -23.34
C ARG A 134 -11.62 7.11 -24.70
N MET A 135 -12.10 5.87 -24.73
CA MET A 135 -12.30 5.12 -25.98
C MET A 135 -13.20 5.86 -26.96
N GLY A 136 -14.31 6.44 -26.48
CA GLY A 136 -15.21 7.24 -27.32
C GLY A 136 -14.52 8.47 -27.94
N ARG A 137 -13.67 9.17 -27.17
CA ARG A 137 -12.90 10.30 -27.70
C ARG A 137 -11.85 9.88 -28.73
N ASP A 138 -11.15 8.78 -28.48
CA ASP A 138 -10.12 8.29 -29.39
C ASP A 138 -10.74 7.77 -30.69
N TYR A 139 -11.87 7.07 -30.60
CA TYR A 139 -12.64 6.68 -31.77
C TYR A 139 -13.15 7.89 -32.58
N ASN A 140 -13.64 8.93 -31.91
CA ASN A 140 -14.07 10.17 -32.59
C ASN A 140 -12.91 10.85 -33.33
N LYS A 141 -11.71 10.89 -32.73
CA LYS A 141 -10.50 11.42 -33.40
C LYS A 141 -10.14 10.61 -34.64
N GLN A 142 -10.20 9.28 -34.56
CA GLN A 142 -9.92 8.39 -35.69
C GLN A 142 -10.91 8.64 -36.83
N LEU A 143 -12.21 8.65 -36.54
CA LEU A 143 -13.24 8.95 -37.54
C LEU A 143 -13.07 10.33 -38.18
N LYS A 144 -12.67 11.33 -37.38
CA LYS A 144 -12.38 12.66 -37.91
C LYS A 144 -11.19 12.64 -38.87
N ALA A 145 -10.11 11.94 -38.51
CA ALA A 145 -8.94 11.83 -39.37
C ALA A 145 -9.26 11.11 -40.70
N GLU A 146 -10.03 10.02 -40.64
CA GLU A 146 -10.47 9.28 -41.82
C GLU A 146 -11.38 10.14 -42.71
N LYS A 147 -12.34 10.86 -42.10
CA LYS A 147 -13.17 11.83 -42.82
C LYS A 147 -12.32 12.90 -43.52
N ASP A 148 -11.35 13.47 -42.81
CA ASP A 148 -10.48 14.53 -43.34
C ASP A 148 -9.57 14.00 -44.48
N GLU A 149 -9.17 12.73 -44.44
CA GLU A 149 -8.45 12.05 -45.54
C GLU A 149 -9.36 11.86 -46.76
N LEU A 150 -10.53 11.23 -46.59
CA LEU A 150 -11.48 11.01 -47.68
C LEU A 150 -11.91 12.34 -48.30
N GLN A 151 -12.10 13.39 -47.50
CA GLN A 151 -12.42 14.71 -47.99
C GLN A 151 -11.29 15.29 -48.86
N ARG A 152 -10.02 15.08 -48.48
CA ARG A 152 -8.86 15.50 -49.28
C ARG A 152 -8.81 14.75 -50.61
N GLU A 153 -8.99 13.44 -50.59
CA GLU A 153 -9.03 12.62 -51.82
C GLU A 153 -10.15 13.04 -52.76
N CYS A 154 -11.37 13.20 -52.25
CA CYS A 154 -12.52 13.70 -53.02
C CYS A 154 -12.24 15.07 -53.65
N ASN A 155 -11.64 15.99 -52.89
CA ASN A 155 -11.29 17.31 -53.39
C ASN A 155 -10.22 17.23 -54.50
N MET A 156 -9.24 16.32 -54.38
CA MET A 156 -8.23 16.11 -55.43
C MET A 156 -8.84 15.53 -56.70
N LEU A 157 -9.68 14.51 -56.58
CA LEU A 157 -10.37 13.90 -57.71
C LEU A 157 -11.28 14.91 -58.42
N LYS A 158 -12.02 15.72 -57.67
CA LYS A 158 -12.87 16.79 -58.22
C LYS A 158 -12.07 17.82 -59.02
N ARG A 159 -10.87 18.19 -58.55
CA ARG A 159 -9.97 19.10 -59.29
C ARG A 159 -9.46 18.48 -60.59
N LYS A 160 -9.10 17.19 -60.57
CA LYS A 160 -8.64 16.47 -61.77
C LYS A 160 -9.74 16.38 -62.82
N LEU A 161 -10.95 15.99 -62.42
CA LEU A 161 -12.13 15.96 -63.29
C LEU A 161 -12.40 17.32 -63.94
N GLY A 162 -12.39 18.41 -63.16
CA GLY A 162 -12.58 19.75 -63.72
C GLY A 162 -11.47 20.18 -64.70
N ALA A 163 -10.23 19.73 -64.47
CA ALA A 163 -9.13 19.99 -65.42
C ALA A 163 -9.28 19.17 -66.70
N GLU A 164 -9.68 17.90 -66.61
CA GLU A 164 -9.96 17.07 -67.79
C GLU A 164 -11.13 17.61 -68.61
N GLU A 165 -12.22 18.04 -67.95
CA GLU A 165 -13.34 18.73 -68.63
C GLU A 165 -12.87 19.99 -69.37
N PHE A 166 -11.97 20.77 -68.77
CA PHE A 166 -11.41 21.97 -69.40
C PHE A 166 -10.55 21.63 -70.63
N VAL A 167 -9.72 20.59 -70.54
CA VAL A 167 -8.88 20.12 -71.66
C VAL A 167 -9.74 19.58 -72.80
N ILE A 168 -10.76 18.78 -72.50
CA ILE A 168 -11.70 18.23 -73.49
C ILE A 168 -12.44 19.38 -74.18
N PHE A 169 -12.98 20.33 -73.41
CA PHE A 169 -13.69 21.48 -73.94
C PHE A 169 -12.80 22.31 -74.88
N PHE A 170 -11.56 22.61 -74.47
CA PHE A 170 -10.63 23.38 -75.30
C PHE A 170 -10.21 22.62 -76.57
N GLY A 171 -10.00 21.30 -76.47
CA GLY A 171 -9.69 20.46 -77.62
C GLY A 171 -10.81 20.42 -78.67
N ILE A 172 -12.07 20.38 -78.23
CA ILE A 172 -13.24 20.45 -79.13
C ILE A 172 -13.29 21.81 -79.82
N VAL A 173 -13.13 22.91 -79.08
CA VAL A 173 -13.15 24.28 -79.64
C VAL A 173 -12.03 24.48 -80.66
N GLN A 174 -10.82 23.97 -80.39
CA GLN A 174 -9.69 24.05 -81.31
C GLN A 174 -9.96 23.25 -82.60
N ALA A 175 -10.50 22.04 -82.48
CA ALA A 175 -10.84 21.21 -83.64
C ALA A 175 -11.93 21.83 -84.54
N GLU A 176 -12.93 22.49 -83.94
CA GLU A 176 -13.94 23.26 -84.69
C GLU A 176 -13.33 24.48 -85.41
N ALA A 177 -12.38 25.16 -84.78
CA ALA A 177 -11.68 26.29 -85.39
C ALA A 177 -10.83 25.85 -86.59
N ASP A 178 -10.09 24.74 -86.46
CA ASP A 178 -9.24 24.20 -87.52
C ASP A 178 -10.08 23.72 -88.72
N LEU A 179 -11.25 23.12 -88.50
CA LEU A 179 -12.17 22.74 -89.60
C LEU A 179 -12.72 23.96 -90.38
N ARG A 180 -12.94 25.09 -89.71
CA ARG A 180 -13.43 26.33 -90.36
C ARG A 180 -12.37 27.05 -91.20
N VAL A 181 -11.09 26.74 -91.02
CA VAL A 181 -9.99 27.31 -91.83
C VAL A 181 -9.78 26.49 -93.11
N PHE A 182 -10.23 25.23 -93.13
CA PHE A 182 -10.10 24.32 -94.28
C PHE A 182 -11.29 24.35 -95.27
N PHE A 183 -12.40 25.02 -94.93
CA PHE A 183 -13.57 25.26 -95.78
C PHE A 183 -13.72 26.76 -96.08
#